data_AF-A0A483YI86-F1
#
_entry.id   AF-A0A483YI86-F1
#
_cell.length_a   1.000
_cell.length_b   1.000
_cell.length_c   1.000
_cell.angle_alpha   90.00
_cell.angle_beta   90.00
_cell.angle_gamma   90.00
#
_symmetry.space_group_name_H-M   'P 1'
#
loop_
_entity.id
_entity.type
_entity.pdbx_description
1 polymer ?
#
loop_
_entity_poly.entity_id
_entity_poly.type
_entity_poly.pdbx_seq_one_letter_code
_entity_poly.pdbx_strand_id
1 'polypeptide(L)'
;YAVAANNLKNNIMDADSKFESRIATGNLLRDMTAFVDDDDKAYIIYSSDGNKSIQIAELNDDYTNFNGRYIRILIGEMNEAPTLVKHDNRYFLITSGVNGFGPSSARLSFSDNIFGNWKSSGSPVKDSSKNNITTTFFSQGTYILKVNSQEVDKYIFMADRWDPDNLNNSTY
;
A
#
# COMPACT_ATOMS: atom_id res chain seq x y z
N TYR A 1 22.16 -0.03 -11.48
CA TYR A 1 21.46 -1.33 -11.64
C TYR A 1 21.92 -2.38 -10.64
N ALA A 2 23.22 -2.71 -10.52
CA ALA A 2 23.69 -3.72 -9.55
C ALA A 2 23.43 -3.37 -8.06
N VAL A 3 23.61 -2.12 -7.64
CA VAL A 3 23.38 -1.70 -6.23
C VAL A 3 21.90 -1.77 -5.83
N ALA A 4 21.00 -1.31 -6.70
CA ALA A 4 19.55 -1.40 -6.44
C ALA A 4 19.06 -2.86 -6.39
N ALA A 5 19.59 -3.73 -7.26
CA ALA A 5 19.28 -5.16 -7.24
C ALA A 5 19.83 -5.86 -5.99
N ASN A 6 21.04 -5.50 -5.54
CA ASN A 6 21.62 -6.01 -4.29
C ASN A 6 20.82 -5.56 -3.06
N ASN A 7 20.35 -4.30 -3.05
CA ASN A 7 19.49 -3.79 -1.99
C ASN A 7 18.16 -4.54 -1.93
N LEU A 8 17.52 -4.78 -3.09
CA LEU A 8 16.28 -5.55 -3.14
C LEU A 8 16.48 -6.98 -2.61
N LYS A 9 17.54 -7.67 -3.04
CA LYS A 9 17.84 -9.03 -2.56
C LYS A 9 18.04 -9.06 -1.04
N ASN A 10 18.78 -8.12 -0.48
CA ASN A 10 19.00 -8.02 0.97
C ASN A 10 17.70 -7.74 1.71
N ASN A 11 16.85 -6.87 1.17
CA ASN A 11 15.54 -6.58 1.74
C ASN A 11 14.61 -7.80 1.70
N ILE A 12 14.64 -8.60 0.63
CA ILE A 12 13.87 -9.86 0.56
C ILE A 12 14.31 -10.82 1.67
N MET A 13 15.62 -11.05 1.81
CA MET A 13 16.15 -11.94 2.85
C MET A 13 15.79 -11.47 4.26
N ASP A 14 15.85 -10.16 4.54
CA ASP A 14 15.44 -9.60 5.83
C ASP A 14 13.92 -9.69 6.04
N ALA A 15 13.11 -9.49 5.00
CA ALA A 15 11.66 -9.65 5.08
C ALA A 15 11.27 -11.08 5.41
N ASP A 16 11.91 -12.07 4.77
CA ASP A 16 11.65 -13.49 5.00
C ASP A 16 12.05 -13.93 6.40
N SER A 17 13.25 -13.54 6.87
CA SER A 17 13.69 -13.80 8.24
C SER A 17 12.71 -13.26 9.28
N LYS A 18 12.20 -12.03 9.07
CA LYS A 18 11.21 -11.42 9.96
C LYS A 18 9.88 -12.15 9.93
N PHE A 19 9.38 -12.48 8.73
CA PHE A 19 8.15 -13.25 8.57
C PHE A 19 8.26 -14.61 9.30
N GLU A 20 9.31 -15.38 9.03
CA GLU A 20 9.55 -16.70 9.63
C GLU A 20 9.59 -16.64 11.16
N SER A 21 10.28 -15.64 11.73
CA SER A 21 10.36 -15.46 13.18
C SER A 21 9.03 -15.13 13.87
N ARG A 22 8.00 -14.77 13.09
CA ARG A 22 6.70 -14.26 13.59
C ARG A 22 5.51 -15.17 13.25
N ILE A 23 5.70 -16.24 12.47
CA ILE A 23 4.61 -17.15 12.08
C ILE A 23 3.80 -17.64 13.29
N ALA A 24 4.47 -17.98 14.39
CA ALA A 24 3.81 -18.50 15.59
C ALA A 24 3.09 -17.44 16.43
N THR A 25 3.46 -16.16 16.30
CA THR A 25 2.97 -15.06 17.16
C THR A 25 2.10 -14.04 16.43
N GLY A 26 1.97 -14.17 15.11
CA GLY A 26 1.40 -13.15 14.25
C GLY A 26 2.44 -12.16 13.72
N ASN A 27 2.22 -11.72 12.47
CA ASN A 27 3.07 -10.76 11.79
C ASN A 27 2.85 -9.33 12.29
N LEU A 28 3.85 -8.47 12.08
CA LEU A 28 3.75 -7.05 12.40
C LEU A 28 2.76 -6.37 11.46
N LEU A 29 1.81 -5.64 12.03
CA LEU A 29 0.85 -4.82 11.31
C LEU A 29 1.15 -3.35 11.62
N ARG A 30 1.47 -2.56 10.58
CA ARG A 30 1.77 -1.11 10.67
C ARG A 30 0.77 -0.34 9.80
N ASP A 31 1.22 0.61 8.99
CA ASP A 31 0.35 1.35 8.05
C ASP A 31 -0.61 0.40 7.34
N MET A 32 -1.90 0.71 7.37
CA MET A 32 -2.96 -0.19 6.91
C MET A 32 -4.09 0.55 6.23
N THR A 33 -4.83 -0.18 5.40
CA THR A 33 -6.15 0.21 4.90
C THR A 33 -7.08 -1.00 4.91
N ALA A 34 -8.38 -0.74 4.95
CA ALA A 34 -9.42 -1.75 4.85
C ALA A 34 -10.11 -1.66 3.49
N PHE A 35 -10.49 -2.80 2.93
CA PHE A 35 -11.19 -2.87 1.66
C PHE A 35 -12.28 -3.94 1.74
N VAL A 36 -13.50 -3.58 1.34
CA VAL A 36 -14.62 -4.51 1.16
C VAL A 36 -14.85 -4.66 -0.33
N ASP A 37 -14.83 -5.89 -0.80
CA ASP A 37 -14.98 -6.24 -2.22
C ASP A 37 -16.45 -6.44 -2.59
N ASP A 38 -16.71 -6.59 -3.89
CA ASP A 38 -18.07 -6.70 -4.44
C ASP A 38 -18.81 -7.98 -4.01
N ASP A 39 -18.12 -8.95 -3.41
CA ASP A 39 -18.64 -10.21 -2.89
C ASP A 39 -18.78 -10.23 -1.36
N ASP A 40 -18.78 -9.05 -0.72
CA ASP A 40 -18.84 -8.84 0.73
C ASP A 40 -17.66 -9.46 1.50
N LYS A 41 -16.56 -9.84 0.83
CA LYS A 41 -15.31 -10.18 1.50
C LYS A 41 -14.52 -8.94 1.83
N ALA A 42 -14.02 -8.89 3.07
CA ALA A 42 -13.24 -7.77 3.58
C ALA A 42 -11.78 -8.16 3.84
N TYR A 43 -10.90 -7.20 3.63
CA TYR A 43 -9.45 -7.38 3.69
C TYR A 43 -8.80 -6.23 4.43
N ILE A 44 -7.76 -6.54 5.22
CA ILE A 44 -6.80 -5.53 5.68
C ILE A 44 -5.54 -5.67 4.84
N ILE A 45 -5.11 -4.54 4.27
CA ILE A 45 -3.89 -4.41 3.49
C ILE A 45 -2.92 -3.59 4.32
N TYR A 46 -1.76 -4.14 4.68
CA TYR A 46 -0.88 -3.51 5.65
C TYR A 46 0.61 -3.72 5.38
N SER A 47 1.43 -2.78 5.84
CA SER A 47 2.88 -2.91 5.83
C SER A 47 3.35 -3.87 6.94
N SER A 48 4.20 -4.83 6.59
CA SER A 48 4.70 -5.91 7.45
C SER A 48 6.21 -6.12 7.28
N ASP A 49 6.75 -7.07 8.05
CA ASP A 49 8.11 -7.59 7.93
C ASP A 49 9.17 -6.48 8.09
N GLY A 50 8.89 -5.52 8.98
CA GLY A 50 9.72 -4.33 9.18
C GLY A 50 9.65 -3.34 8.02
N ASN A 51 8.44 -3.08 7.54
CA ASN A 51 8.10 -2.27 6.36
C ASN A 51 8.76 -2.78 5.06
N LYS A 52 8.93 -4.09 4.90
CA LYS A 52 9.56 -4.67 3.71
C LYS A 52 8.59 -5.43 2.83
N SER A 53 7.40 -5.74 3.30
CA SER A 53 6.35 -6.35 2.49
C SER A 53 5.02 -5.64 2.76
N ILE A 54 4.10 -5.78 1.81
CA ILE A 54 2.68 -5.55 2.07
C ILE A 54 2.04 -6.93 2.26
N GLN A 55 1.18 -7.08 3.25
CA GLN A 55 0.34 -8.26 3.42
C GLN A 55 -1.12 -7.88 3.16
N ILE A 56 -1.85 -8.80 2.54
CA ILE A 56 -3.31 -8.72 2.38
C ILE A 56 -3.88 -9.90 3.14
N ALA A 57 -4.68 -9.64 4.18
CA ALA A 57 -5.30 -10.65 5.01
C ALA A 57 -6.82 -10.52 4.98
N GLU A 58 -7.53 -11.63 4.77
CA GLU A 58 -9.00 -11.68 4.75
C GLU A 58 -9.55 -11.69 6.17
N LEU A 59 -10.63 -10.95 6.36
CA LEU A 59 -11.40 -10.94 7.60
C LEU A 59 -12.46 -12.06 7.60
N ASN A 60 -12.94 -12.41 8.79
CA ASN A 60 -14.12 -13.24 8.97
C ASN A 60 -15.39 -12.48 8.56
N ASP A 61 -16.53 -13.18 8.47
CA ASP A 61 -17.77 -12.62 7.90
C ASP A 61 -18.39 -11.48 8.75
N ASP A 62 -17.98 -11.30 10.01
CA ASP A 62 -18.39 -10.16 10.86
C ASP A 62 -17.38 -8.99 10.88
N TYR A 63 -16.29 -9.12 10.11
CA TYR A 63 -15.20 -8.16 9.98
C TYR A 63 -14.48 -7.80 11.28
N THR A 64 -14.54 -8.64 12.31
CA THR A 64 -13.91 -8.37 13.61
C THR A 64 -12.57 -9.07 13.81
N ASN A 65 -12.24 -10.07 12.99
CA ASN A 65 -10.99 -10.83 13.11
C ASN A 65 -10.49 -11.34 11.76
N PHE A 66 -9.23 -11.76 11.69
CA PHE A 66 -8.68 -12.43 10.51
C PHE A 66 -9.19 -13.87 10.41
N ASN A 67 -9.47 -14.34 9.20
CA ASN A 67 -9.90 -15.72 8.97
C ASN A 67 -8.74 -16.71 8.76
N GLY A 68 -7.49 -16.20 8.76
CA GLY A 68 -6.27 -16.99 8.58
C GLY A 68 -5.75 -17.06 7.13
N ARG A 69 -6.50 -16.56 6.14
CA ARG A 69 -6.05 -16.48 4.75
C ARG A 69 -5.37 -15.15 4.49
N TYR A 70 -4.14 -15.21 3.97
CA TYR A 70 -3.38 -14.02 3.61
C TYR A 70 -2.38 -14.28 2.47
N ILE A 71 -1.87 -13.21 1.88
CA ILE A 71 -0.75 -13.23 0.92
C ILE A 71 0.27 -12.15 1.29
N ARG A 72 1.54 -12.39 0.97
CA ARG A 72 2.63 -11.39 1.00
C ARG A 72 2.89 -10.91 -0.43
N ILE A 73 2.93 -9.60 -0.63
CA ILE A 73 3.17 -8.95 -1.92
C ILE A 73 4.26 -7.89 -1.78
N LEU A 74 4.85 -7.47 -2.90
CA LEU A 74 5.86 -6.41 -2.97
C LEU A 74 7.04 -6.63 -1.98
N ILE A 75 7.48 -7.88 -1.87
CA ILE A 75 8.47 -8.32 -0.87
C ILE A 75 9.83 -7.68 -1.17
N GLY A 76 10.40 -7.04 -0.16
CA GLY A 76 11.66 -6.31 -0.21
C GLY A 76 11.59 -4.91 -0.83
N GLU A 77 10.43 -4.50 -1.36
CA GLU A 77 10.29 -3.23 -2.10
C GLU A 77 10.13 -2.01 -1.19
N MET A 78 9.89 -2.23 0.11
CA MET A 78 9.74 -1.18 1.12
C MET A 78 8.63 -0.18 0.79
N ASN A 79 7.39 -0.68 0.81
CA ASN A 79 6.17 0.09 0.59
C ASN A 79 5.42 0.32 1.92
N GLU A 80 4.80 1.49 2.05
CA GLU A 80 3.94 1.88 3.17
C GLU A 80 2.72 2.67 2.66
N ALA A 81 1.86 3.15 3.57
CA ALA A 81 0.62 3.87 3.23
C ALA A 81 -0.23 3.18 2.12
N PRO A 82 -0.60 1.90 2.30
CA PRO A 82 -1.37 1.17 1.29
C PRO A 82 -2.72 1.84 1.05
N THR A 83 -3.01 2.16 -0.21
CA THR A 83 -4.25 2.82 -0.64
C THR A 83 -4.83 2.04 -1.82
N LEU A 84 -5.91 1.28 -1.58
CA LEU A 84 -6.46 0.31 -2.53
C LEU A 84 -7.76 0.79 -3.17
N VAL A 85 -7.94 0.49 -4.46
CA VAL A 85 -9.22 0.63 -5.17
C VAL A 85 -9.42 -0.52 -6.16
N LYS A 86 -10.67 -0.90 -6.43
CA LYS A 86 -11.04 -1.81 -7.51
C LYS A 86 -11.79 -1.06 -8.61
N HIS A 87 -11.44 -1.35 -9.86
CA HIS A 87 -12.09 -0.82 -11.05
C HIS A 87 -12.03 -1.86 -12.17
N ASP A 88 -13.14 -2.12 -12.85
CA ASP A 88 -13.26 -3.10 -13.95
C ASP A 88 -12.62 -4.47 -13.64
N ASN A 89 -12.97 -5.05 -12.48
CA ASN A 89 -12.44 -6.34 -11.98
C ASN A 89 -10.92 -6.39 -11.77
N ARG A 90 -10.26 -5.23 -11.70
CA ARG A 90 -8.84 -5.12 -11.37
C ARG A 90 -8.64 -4.31 -10.10
N TYR A 91 -7.74 -4.78 -9.26
CA TYR A 91 -7.28 -4.09 -8.05
C TYR A 91 -6.08 -3.22 -8.39
N PHE A 92 -6.10 -1.99 -7.89
CA PHE A 92 -5.03 -1.01 -8.03
C PHE A 92 -4.63 -0.54 -6.63
N LEU A 93 -3.38 -0.80 -6.26
CA LEU A 93 -2.78 -0.43 -4.99
C LEU A 93 -1.78 0.70 -5.23
N ILE A 94 -2.03 1.85 -4.60
CA ILE A 94 -1.07 2.95 -4.51
C ILE A 94 -0.40 2.89 -3.14
N THR A 95 0.92 2.91 -3.11
CA THR A 95 1.73 2.96 -1.88
C THR A 95 2.73 4.10 -1.95
N SER A 96 3.25 4.54 -0.81
CA SER A 96 4.46 5.36 -0.76
C SER A 96 5.70 4.48 -0.52
N GLY A 97 6.88 5.02 -0.80
CA GLY A 97 8.12 4.44 -0.28
C GLY A 97 8.35 4.82 1.18
N VAL A 98 9.01 3.94 1.94
CA VAL A 98 9.33 4.15 3.36
C VAL A 98 10.25 5.35 3.57
N ASN A 99 9.74 6.43 4.16
CA ASN A 99 10.52 7.65 4.39
C ASN A 99 10.10 8.44 5.66
N GLY A 100 9.49 7.77 6.64
CA GLY A 100 8.99 8.45 7.85
C GLY A 100 7.92 9.48 7.50
N PHE A 101 8.02 10.70 8.02
CA PHE A 101 7.12 11.81 7.66
C PHE A 101 7.53 12.54 6.36
N GLY A 102 8.67 12.18 5.75
CA GLY A 102 9.11 12.81 4.51
C GLY A 102 8.33 12.26 3.31
N PRO A 103 7.92 13.10 2.34
CA PRO A 103 7.20 12.62 1.17
C PRO A 103 8.10 11.73 0.29
N SER A 104 7.48 10.85 -0.48
CA SER A 104 8.16 9.99 -1.46
C SER A 104 7.30 9.78 -2.71
N SER A 105 7.89 9.23 -3.76
CA SER A 105 7.14 8.90 -4.98
C SER A 105 6.08 7.85 -4.66
N ALA A 106 4.82 8.15 -4.98
CA ALA A 106 3.77 7.15 -5.02
C ALA A 106 4.16 6.04 -6.02
N ARG A 107 3.71 4.82 -5.75
CA ARG A 107 3.99 3.62 -6.54
C ARG A 107 2.67 2.91 -6.79
N LEU A 108 2.40 2.58 -8.04
CA LEU A 108 1.22 1.83 -8.45
C LEU A 108 1.58 0.37 -8.63
N SER A 109 0.78 -0.51 -8.03
CA SER A 109 0.77 -1.95 -8.32
C SER A 109 -0.65 -2.40 -8.65
N PHE A 110 -0.81 -3.47 -9.41
CA PHE A 110 -2.13 -3.99 -9.78
C PHE A 110 -2.18 -5.50 -9.86
N SER A 111 -3.38 -6.06 -9.68
CA SER A 111 -3.67 -7.48 -9.91
C SER A 111 -5.11 -7.68 -10.36
N ASP A 112 -5.38 -8.74 -11.12
CA ASP A 112 -6.74 -9.16 -11.48
C ASP A 112 -7.37 -10.08 -10.41
N ASN A 113 -6.61 -10.43 -9.36
CA ASN A 113 -7.07 -11.24 -8.22
C ASN A 113 -6.38 -10.74 -6.95
N ILE A 114 -7.12 -10.44 -5.89
CA ILE A 114 -6.57 -9.90 -4.65
C ILE A 114 -5.52 -10.82 -4.00
N PHE A 115 -5.69 -12.14 -4.14
CA PHE A 115 -4.73 -13.18 -3.74
C PHE A 115 -3.84 -13.69 -4.89
N GLY A 116 -3.79 -12.95 -6.00
CA GLY A 116 -3.02 -13.27 -7.18
C GLY A 116 -1.63 -12.64 -7.20
N ASN A 117 -1.06 -12.63 -8.40
CA ASN A 117 0.22 -11.98 -8.65
C ASN A 117 0.02 -10.47 -8.82
N TRP A 118 0.76 -9.68 -8.05
CA TRP A 118 0.76 -8.23 -8.14
C TRP A 118 1.92 -7.74 -9.01
N LYS A 119 1.64 -6.78 -9.89
CA LYS A 119 2.63 -6.19 -10.81
C LYS A 119 2.80 -4.70 -10.53
N SER A 120 4.03 -4.26 -10.35
CA SER A 120 4.38 -2.84 -10.15
C SER A 120 4.47 -2.11 -11.50
N SER A 121 3.98 -0.86 -11.54
CA SER A 121 3.89 -0.02 -12.75
C SER A 121 4.57 1.36 -12.62
N GLY A 122 5.38 1.56 -11.58
CA GLY A 122 6.05 2.84 -11.32
C GLY A 122 5.11 3.87 -10.67
N SER A 123 5.40 5.16 -10.81
CA SER A 123 4.58 6.23 -10.20
C SER A 123 3.34 6.54 -11.04
N PRO A 124 2.14 6.63 -10.43
CA PRO A 124 0.94 7.09 -11.12
C PRO A 124 0.88 8.62 -11.27
N VAL A 125 1.78 9.36 -10.62
CA VAL A 125 1.75 10.84 -10.57
C VAL A 125 2.22 11.42 -11.90
N LYS A 126 1.42 12.33 -12.47
CA LYS A 126 1.75 13.07 -13.68
C LYS A 126 1.76 14.56 -13.39
N ASP A 127 2.91 15.18 -13.60
CA ASP A 127 3.10 16.62 -13.48
C ASP A 127 4.31 17.04 -14.34
N SER A 128 4.45 18.33 -14.65
CA SER A 128 5.65 18.84 -15.32
C SER A 128 6.83 18.99 -14.35
N SER A 129 6.56 19.19 -13.05
CA SER A 129 7.57 19.28 -12.01
C SER A 129 7.99 17.89 -11.56
N LYS A 130 9.27 17.57 -11.76
CA LYS A 130 9.88 16.35 -11.20
C LYS A 130 9.71 16.29 -9.69
N ASN A 131 9.78 17.43 -9.00
CA ASN A 131 9.63 17.47 -7.55
C ASN A 131 8.25 16.97 -7.13
N ASN A 132 7.19 17.49 -7.76
CA ASN A 132 5.82 17.04 -7.51
C ASN A 132 5.64 15.54 -7.76
N ILE A 133 6.24 15.00 -8.82
CA ILE A 133 6.21 13.56 -9.11
C ILE A 133 6.92 12.76 -8.00
N THR A 134 8.11 13.20 -7.58
CA THR A 134 8.93 12.48 -6.61
C THR A 134 8.52 12.65 -5.16
N THR A 135 7.64 13.60 -4.88
CA THR A 135 7.08 13.84 -3.54
C THR A 135 5.58 13.60 -3.47
N THR A 136 4.96 13.17 -4.57
CA THR A 136 3.49 13.04 -4.67
C THR A 136 2.81 14.35 -4.25
N PHE A 137 3.24 15.48 -4.81
CA PHE A 137 2.80 16.82 -4.42
C PHE A 137 2.99 17.12 -2.91
N PHE A 138 4.11 16.63 -2.35
CA PHE A 138 4.45 16.67 -0.93
C PHE A 138 3.40 15.98 -0.04
N SER A 139 2.87 14.84 -0.48
CA SER A 139 1.83 14.13 0.26
C SER A 139 2.09 12.63 0.30
N GLN A 140 1.38 11.93 1.18
CA GLN A 140 1.39 10.49 1.32
C GLN A 140 -0.04 9.97 1.24
N GLY A 141 -0.29 8.96 0.41
CA GLY A 141 -1.64 8.42 0.21
C GLY A 141 -2.25 7.86 1.48
N THR A 142 -3.56 8.07 1.64
CA THR A 142 -4.32 7.58 2.79
C THR A 142 -5.58 6.82 2.37
N TYR A 143 -6.29 7.31 1.35
CA TYR A 143 -7.55 6.70 0.90
C TYR A 143 -7.87 7.02 -0.56
N ILE A 144 -8.68 6.18 -1.21
CA ILE A 144 -9.30 6.51 -2.50
C ILE A 144 -10.82 6.49 -2.31
N LEU A 145 -11.43 7.65 -2.47
CA LEU A 145 -12.88 7.79 -2.44
C LEU A 145 -13.45 7.58 -3.84
N LYS A 146 -14.31 6.56 -4.02
CA LYS A 146 -15.15 6.45 -5.20
C LYS A 146 -16.26 7.50 -5.14
N VAL A 147 -16.38 8.32 -6.17
CA VAL A 147 -17.41 9.36 -6.30
C VAL A 147 -18.53 8.80 -7.17
N ASN A 148 -19.74 8.76 -6.62
CA ASN A 148 -20.93 8.36 -7.36
C ASN A 148 -21.18 9.36 -8.49
N SER A 149 -21.01 8.90 -9.73
CA SER A 149 -21.30 9.67 -10.93
C SER A 149 -22.14 8.81 -11.86
N GLN A 150 -23.13 9.42 -12.52
CA GLN A 150 -24.08 8.70 -13.36
C GLN A 150 -23.52 8.25 -14.71
N GLU A 151 -22.34 8.76 -15.11
CA GLU A 151 -21.82 8.57 -16.47
C GLU A 151 -20.47 7.83 -16.51
N VAL A 152 -19.59 8.07 -15.54
CA VAL A 152 -18.25 7.45 -15.50
C VAL A 152 -17.82 7.23 -14.06
N ASP A 153 -17.11 6.14 -13.79
CA ASP A 153 -16.46 5.95 -12.49
C ASP A 153 -15.42 7.05 -12.25
N LYS A 154 -15.53 7.72 -11.09
CA LYS A 154 -14.58 8.76 -10.66
C LYS A 154 -14.03 8.41 -9.29
N TYR A 155 -12.76 8.72 -9.10
CA TYR A 155 -12.02 8.42 -7.88
C TYR A 155 -11.24 9.65 -7.44
N ILE A 156 -11.25 9.93 -6.14
CA ILE A 156 -10.44 10.97 -5.51
C ILE A 156 -9.35 10.27 -4.70
N PHE A 157 -8.09 10.44 -5.12
CA PHE A 157 -6.94 10.08 -4.29
C PHE A 157 -6.81 11.12 -3.18
N MET A 158 -6.91 10.65 -1.94
CA MET A 158 -6.75 11.44 -0.73
C MET A 158 -5.37 11.16 -0.14
N ALA A 159 -4.72 12.20 0.35
CA ALA A 159 -3.37 12.12 0.87
C ALA A 159 -3.16 13.15 1.98
N ASP A 160 -2.20 12.88 2.86
CA ASP A 160 -1.81 13.78 3.94
C ASP A 160 -0.47 14.45 3.60
N ARG A 161 -0.39 15.76 3.83
CA ARG A 161 0.86 16.52 3.85
C ARG A 161 1.29 16.70 5.31
N TRP A 162 2.16 15.81 5.76
CA TRP A 162 2.66 15.77 7.13
C TRP A 162 3.53 16.99 7.47
N ASP A 163 3.26 17.59 8.63
CA ASP A 163 4.17 18.51 9.33
C ASP A 163 4.83 17.74 10.50
N PRO A 164 6.08 17.27 10.36
CA PRO A 164 6.73 16.46 11.39
C PRO A 164 7.04 17.23 12.67
N ASP A 165 7.13 18.55 12.60
CA ASP A 165 7.39 19.39 13.78
C ASP A 165 6.11 19.64 14.58
N ASN A 166 4.95 19.58 13.91
CA ASN A 166 3.65 19.67 14.56
C ASN A 166 2.55 18.96 13.75
N LEU A 167 2.28 17.70 14.08
CA LEU A 167 1.32 16.86 13.33
C LEU A 167 -0.08 17.47 13.24
N ASN A 168 -0.51 18.29 14.21
CA ASN A 168 -1.81 18.97 14.19
C ASN A 168 -1.94 20.00 13.06
N ASN A 169 -0.81 20.47 12.52
CA ASN A 169 -0.76 21.41 11.40
C ASN A 169 -0.71 20.71 10.03
N SER A 170 -0.69 19.37 10.00
CA SER A 170 -0.72 18.62 8.75
C SER A 170 -1.99 18.95 7.96
N THR A 171 -1.89 18.88 6.62
CA THR A 171 -2.99 19.26 5.72
C THR A 171 -3.37 18.08 4.82
N TYR A 172 -4.51 18.21 4.12
CA TYR A 172 -5.03 17.24 3.15
C TYR A 172 -4.91 17.79 1.71
#